data_AF-A0A969JGA8-F1
#
_entry.id   AF-A0A969JGA8-F1
#
_cell.length_a   1.000
_cell.length_b   1.000
_cell.length_c   1.000
_cell.angle_alpha   90.00
_cell.angle_beta   90.00
_cell.angle_gamma   90.00
#
_symmetry.space_group_name_H-M   'P 1'
#
loop_
_entity.id
_entity.type
_entity.pdbx_description
1 polymer ?
#
loop_
_entity_poly.entity_id
_entity_poly.type
_entity_poly.pdbx_seq_one_letter_code
_entity_poly.pdbx_strand_id
1 'polypeptide(L)'
;MVQRVWHIVEKFTEGLKTIGKIDNKPLFIFHSINIWVMYYFMTYLCFFAFAPTEHLPPIAALTVFVFGTFGIVIPSPGGMGTYHVLATAALLLHGVNSNDAFSFANIVFFTVQIFYNIIVGVLSIIFMRFMNRKKISENRVEDGESAENLDPSVLSASMK
;
A
#
# COMPACT_ATOMS: atom_id res chain seq x y z
N MET A 1 -13.50 -22.28 13.37
CA MET A 1 -12.84 -21.00 13.74
C MET A 1 -11.39 -21.21 14.14
N VAL A 2 -11.08 -22.18 15.02
CA VAL A 2 -9.71 -22.52 15.48
C VAL A 2 -8.72 -22.84 14.34
N GLN A 3 -9.13 -23.60 13.31
CA GLN A 3 -8.27 -23.92 12.16
C GLN A 3 -7.83 -22.68 11.35
N ARG A 4 -8.68 -21.64 11.24
CA ARG A 4 -8.30 -20.39 10.56
C ARG A 4 -7.24 -19.63 11.34
N VAL A 5 -7.37 -19.62 12.67
CA VAL A 5 -6.39 -18.97 13.56
C VAL A 5 -5.04 -19.66 13.46
N TRP A 6 -5.02 -21.01 13.44
CA TRP A 6 -3.77 -21.77 13.29
C TRP A 6 -3.06 -21.47 11.97
N HIS A 7 -3.80 -21.44 10.85
CA HIS A 7 -3.23 -21.08 9.55
C HIS A 7 -2.70 -19.63 9.48
N ILE A 8 -3.36 -18.67 10.14
CA ILE A 8 -2.86 -17.29 10.22
C ILE A 8 -1.55 -17.25 11.00
N VAL A 9 -1.46 -17.98 12.11
CA VAL A 9 -0.24 -18.07 12.92
C VAL A 9 0.91 -18.74 12.15
N GLU A 10 0.67 -19.86 11.47
CA GLU A 10 1.67 -20.52 10.62
C GLU A 10 2.22 -19.56 9.56
N LYS A 11 1.32 -18.91 8.79
CA LYS A 11 1.69 -17.92 7.76
C LYS A 11 2.51 -16.75 8.34
N PHE A 12 2.13 -16.27 9.51
CA PHE A 12 2.84 -15.19 10.19
C PHE A 12 4.25 -15.63 10.61
N THR A 13 4.39 -16.84 11.16
CA THR A 13 5.70 -17.39 11.53
C THR A 13 6.61 -17.68 10.33
N GLU A 14 6.05 -18.11 9.19
CA GLU A 14 6.78 -18.25 7.93
C GLU A 14 7.27 -16.89 7.40
N GLY A 15 6.42 -15.85 7.50
CA GLY A 15 6.80 -14.46 7.18
C GLY A 15 7.96 -13.97 8.04
N LEU A 16 7.90 -14.20 9.35
CA LEU A 16 8.99 -13.86 10.28
C LEU A 16 10.30 -14.59 9.96
N LYS A 17 10.25 -15.89 9.63
CA LYS A 17 11.44 -16.67 9.25
C LYS A 17 12.10 -16.14 7.97
N THR A 18 11.34 -15.51 7.08
CA THR A 18 11.86 -14.93 5.83
C THR A 18 12.76 -13.73 6.10
N ILE A 19 12.53 -12.98 7.18
CA ILE A 19 13.38 -11.85 7.59
C ILE A 19 14.82 -12.31 7.90
N GLY A 20 14.97 -13.57 8.38
CA GLY A 20 16.28 -14.16 8.65
C GLY A 20 17.14 -14.41 7.40
N LYS A 21 16.53 -14.47 6.21
CA LYS A 21 17.18 -14.74 4.91
C LYS A 21 17.61 -13.48 4.16
N ILE A 22 17.37 -12.29 4.72
CA ILE A 22 17.69 -11.01 4.08
C ILE A 22 19.18 -10.72 4.26
N ASP A 23 19.87 -10.43 3.15
CA ASP A 23 21.32 -10.12 3.16
C ASP A 23 21.64 -8.86 3.99
N ASN A 24 20.81 -7.82 3.87
CA ASN A 24 21.00 -6.52 4.53
C ASN A 24 19.97 -6.24 5.64
N LYS A 25 20.07 -6.98 6.74
CA LYS A 25 19.22 -6.83 7.95
C LYS A 25 19.10 -5.40 8.50
N PRO A 26 20.20 -4.61 8.67
CA PRO A 26 20.07 -3.26 9.21
C PRO A 26 19.30 -2.32 8.29
N LEU A 27 19.48 -2.44 6.97
CA LEU A 27 18.75 -1.63 5.99
C LEU A 27 17.25 -1.95 6.01
N PHE A 28 16.90 -3.23 6.15
CA PHE A 28 15.50 -3.66 6.31
C PHE A 28 14.85 -3.07 7.57
N ILE A 29 15.54 -3.11 8.71
CA ILE A 29 15.04 -2.53 9.97
C ILE A 29 14.87 -1.02 9.84
N PHE A 30 15.84 -0.33 9.24
CA PHE A 30 15.77 1.10 8.99
C PHE A 30 14.53 1.47 8.15
N HIS A 31 14.31 0.78 7.02
CA HIS A 31 13.12 1.02 6.21
C HIS A 31 11.82 0.69 6.94
N SER A 32 11.81 -0.38 7.74
CA SER A 32 10.63 -0.75 8.54
C SER A 32 10.26 0.36 9.52
N ILE A 33 11.22 0.80 10.35
CA ILE A 33 11.01 1.90 11.31
C ILE A 33 10.61 3.19 10.57
N ASN A 34 11.27 3.50 9.45
CA ASN A 34 10.96 4.68 8.66
C ASN A 34 9.50 4.66 8.18
N ILE A 35 8.98 3.52 7.72
CA ILE A 35 7.57 3.38 7.32
C ILE A 35 6.64 3.69 8.49
N TRP A 36 6.90 3.12 9.68
CA TRP A 36 6.12 3.40 10.88
C TRP A 36 6.13 4.88 11.27
N VAL A 37 7.30 5.51 11.22
CA VAL A 37 7.46 6.94 11.51
C VAL A 37 6.72 7.80 10.48
N MET A 38 6.82 7.49 9.20
CA MET A 38 6.09 8.20 8.14
C MET A 38 4.58 8.06 8.29
N TYR A 39 4.07 6.87 8.66
CA TYR A 39 2.64 6.69 8.92
C TYR A 39 2.16 7.48 10.14
N TYR A 40 2.95 7.50 11.22
CA TYR A 40 2.65 8.36 12.36
C TYR A 40 2.63 9.84 11.98
N PHE A 41 3.64 10.31 11.24
CA PHE A 41 3.70 11.69 10.77
C PHE A 41 2.54 12.03 9.84
N MET A 42 2.13 11.12 8.97
CA MET A 42 0.94 11.28 8.14
C MET A 42 -0.29 11.53 9.01
N THR A 43 -0.55 10.70 10.03
CA THR A 43 -1.67 10.91 10.96
C THR A 43 -1.58 12.26 11.69
N TYR A 44 -0.38 12.62 12.16
CA TYR A 44 -0.16 13.91 12.84
C TYR A 44 -0.37 15.11 11.91
N LEU A 45 0.10 15.03 10.67
CA LEU A 45 -0.11 16.08 9.68
C LEU A 45 -1.58 16.22 9.28
N CYS A 46 -2.34 15.12 9.26
CA CYS A 46 -3.79 15.17 9.03
C CYS A 46 -4.54 15.97 10.09
N PHE A 47 -4.04 16.08 11.33
CA PHE A 47 -4.68 16.91 12.37
C PHE A 47 -4.73 18.38 11.97
N PHE A 48 -3.65 18.90 11.37
CA PHE A 48 -3.61 20.29 10.91
C PHE A 48 -4.53 20.58 9.72
N ALA A 49 -4.98 19.54 9.01
CA ALA A 49 -5.91 19.68 7.89
C ALA A 49 -7.38 19.75 8.33
N PHE A 50 -7.67 19.54 9.62
CA PHE A 50 -9.04 19.51 10.14
C PHE A 50 -9.14 20.32 11.44
N ALA A 51 -9.82 21.47 11.37
CA ALA A 51 -9.85 22.45 12.47
C ALA A 51 -10.20 21.86 13.86
N PRO A 52 -11.15 20.90 14.01
CA PRO A 52 -11.43 20.29 15.30
C PRO A 52 -10.27 19.48 15.92
N THR A 53 -9.28 19.05 15.14
CA THR A 53 -8.13 18.26 15.62
C THR A 53 -6.79 19.01 15.56
N GLU A 54 -6.74 20.21 15.00
CA GLU A 54 -5.49 20.96 14.74
C GLU A 54 -4.67 21.30 16.01
N HIS A 55 -5.35 21.44 17.14
CA HIS A 55 -4.76 21.81 18.44
C HIS A 55 -4.30 20.60 19.26
N LEU A 56 -4.53 19.38 18.76
CA LEU A 56 -4.22 18.17 19.51
C LEU A 56 -2.71 17.92 19.58
N PRO A 57 -2.21 17.45 20.74
CA PRO A 57 -0.79 17.19 20.90
C PRO A 57 -0.35 15.96 20.08
N PRO A 58 0.97 15.83 19.77
CA PRO A 58 1.51 14.68 19.04
C PRO A 58 1.14 13.31 19.65
N ILE A 59 1.00 13.24 20.97
CA ILE A 59 0.59 12.01 21.69
C ILE A 59 -0.83 11.56 21.29
N ALA A 60 -1.72 12.49 20.95
CA ALA A 60 -3.05 12.16 20.44
C ALA A 60 -2.98 11.51 19.06
N ALA A 61 -2.12 12.02 18.17
CA ALA A 61 -1.87 11.40 16.87
C ALA A 61 -1.30 9.99 17.01
N LEU A 62 -0.40 9.78 17.99
CA LEU A 62 0.17 8.46 18.27
C LEU A 62 -0.93 7.48 18.72
N THR A 63 -1.84 7.95 19.58
CA THR A 63 -2.99 7.16 20.04
C THR A 63 -3.87 6.76 18.85
N VAL A 64 -4.29 7.73 18.02
CA VAL A 64 -5.10 7.47 16.84
C VAL A 64 -4.40 6.52 15.87
N PHE A 65 -3.10 6.68 15.67
CA PHE A 65 -2.29 5.80 14.82
C PHE A 65 -2.27 4.35 15.31
N VAL A 66 -2.01 4.13 16.60
CA VAL A 66 -1.96 2.77 17.20
C VAL A 66 -3.35 2.11 17.13
N PHE A 67 -4.40 2.81 17.56
CA PHE A 67 -5.76 2.29 17.54
C PHE A 67 -6.28 2.07 16.11
N GLY A 68 -5.96 2.97 15.18
CA GLY A 68 -6.28 2.82 13.76
C GLY A 68 -5.57 1.62 13.14
N THR A 69 -4.30 1.38 13.48
CA THR A 69 -3.54 0.20 13.04
C THR A 69 -4.20 -1.09 13.51
N PHE A 70 -4.61 -1.17 14.78
CA PHE A 70 -5.38 -2.31 15.27
C PHE A 70 -6.72 -2.47 14.54
N GLY A 71 -7.37 -1.36 14.20
CA GLY A 71 -8.60 -1.36 13.41
C GLY A 71 -8.44 -2.01 12.03
N ILE A 72 -7.27 -1.90 11.41
CA ILE A 72 -6.97 -2.55 10.13
C ILE A 72 -6.55 -4.02 10.31
N VAL A 73 -5.86 -4.36 11.41
CA VAL A 73 -5.40 -5.73 11.71
C VAL A 73 -6.56 -6.66 12.05
N ILE A 74 -7.62 -6.15 12.69
CA ILE A 74 -8.85 -6.92 12.92
C ILE A 74 -9.43 -7.34 11.56
N PRO A 75 -9.80 -8.62 11.36
CA PRO A 75 -10.21 -9.16 10.07
C PRO A 75 -11.59 -8.66 9.63
N SER A 76 -11.65 -7.38 9.22
CA SER A 76 -12.78 -6.74 8.55
C SER A 76 -12.40 -6.48 7.08
N PRO A 77 -13.37 -6.52 6.14
CA PRO A 77 -13.09 -6.23 4.73
C PRO A 77 -12.42 -4.86 4.56
N GLY A 78 -11.14 -4.86 4.19
CA GLY A 78 -10.35 -3.65 3.99
C GLY A 78 -10.14 -2.77 5.23
N GLY A 79 -10.35 -3.27 6.45
CA GLY A 79 -10.28 -2.48 7.68
C GLY A 79 -11.46 -1.51 7.88
N MET A 80 -12.46 -1.55 6.99
CA MET A 80 -13.60 -0.63 7.00
C MET A 80 -14.51 -0.92 8.21
N GLY A 81 -14.96 0.13 8.88
CA GLY A 81 -15.75 0.03 10.13
C GLY A 81 -14.87 -0.09 11.38
N THR A 82 -14.05 -1.14 11.50
CA THR A 82 -13.18 -1.34 12.68
C THR A 82 -12.16 -0.22 12.86
N TYR A 83 -11.56 0.27 11.76
CA TYR A 83 -10.74 1.48 11.78
C TYR A 83 -11.54 2.70 12.29
N HIS A 84 -12.76 2.89 11.81
CA HIS A 84 -13.55 4.09 12.11
C HIS A 84 -13.93 4.11 13.58
N VAL A 85 -14.35 2.97 14.13
CA VAL A 85 -14.69 2.83 15.55
C VAL A 85 -13.47 3.13 16.43
N LEU A 86 -12.32 2.52 16.14
CA LEU A 86 -11.13 2.68 16.99
C LEU A 86 -10.47 4.05 16.85
N ALA A 87 -10.41 4.63 15.63
CA ALA A 87 -9.91 5.98 15.42
C ALA A 87 -10.82 7.04 16.07
N THR A 88 -12.15 6.87 15.97
CA THR A 88 -13.12 7.74 16.66
C THR A 88 -12.96 7.63 18.17
N ALA A 89 -12.88 6.41 18.71
CA ALA A 89 -12.66 6.18 20.14
C ALA A 89 -11.36 6.83 20.63
N ALA A 90 -10.27 6.71 19.86
CA ALA A 90 -9.00 7.35 20.18
C ALA A 90 -9.12 8.88 20.26
N LEU A 91 -9.82 9.53 19.33
CA LEU A 91 -10.03 10.98 19.38
C LEU A 91 -10.96 11.43 20.51
N LEU A 92 -12.00 10.63 20.81
CA LEU A 92 -12.87 10.88 21.96
C LEU A 92 -12.09 10.89 23.29
N LEU A 93 -11.09 10.01 23.44
CA LEU A 93 -10.21 10.00 24.62
C LEU A 93 -9.39 11.29 24.78
N HIS A 94 -9.17 12.01 23.68
CA HIS A 94 -8.46 13.29 23.66
C HIS A 94 -9.41 14.50 23.64
N GLY A 95 -10.70 14.29 23.92
CA GLY A 95 -11.68 15.37 24.13
C GLY A 95 -12.34 15.92 22.86
N VAL A 96 -12.13 15.30 21.71
CA VAL A 96 -12.79 15.70 20.45
C VAL A 96 -14.28 15.30 20.51
N ASN A 97 -15.16 16.14 19.98
CA ASN A 97 -16.59 15.79 19.86
C ASN A 97 -16.79 14.53 19.00
N SER A 98 -17.79 13.71 19.32
CA SER A 98 -18.07 12.46 18.60
C SER A 98 -18.32 12.66 17.10
N ASN A 99 -19.00 13.73 16.71
CA ASN A 99 -19.28 14.01 15.30
C ASN A 99 -18.00 14.39 14.55
N ASP A 100 -17.14 15.19 15.18
CA ASP A 100 -15.87 15.62 14.60
C ASP A 100 -14.87 14.47 14.54
N ALA A 101 -14.80 13.63 15.58
CA ALA A 101 -13.95 12.44 15.62
C ALA A 101 -14.33 11.44 14.54
N PHE A 102 -15.63 11.20 14.34
CA PHE A 102 -16.12 10.35 13.26
C PHE A 102 -15.82 10.96 11.89
N SER A 103 -16.00 12.28 11.73
CA SER A 103 -15.69 13.00 10.49
C SER A 103 -14.21 12.89 10.14
N PHE A 104 -13.32 13.11 11.11
CA PHE A 104 -11.88 12.92 10.94
C PHE A 104 -11.53 11.50 10.49
N ALA A 105 -12.09 10.48 11.16
CA ALA A 105 -11.84 9.08 10.81
C ALA A 105 -12.24 8.77 9.35
N ASN A 106 -13.38 9.28 8.90
CA ASN A 106 -13.82 9.14 7.51
C ASN A 106 -12.88 9.89 6.54
N ILE A 107 -12.54 11.15 6.83
CA ILE A 107 -11.69 11.97 5.95
C ILE A 107 -10.34 11.29 5.75
N VAL A 108 -9.69 10.85 6.82
CA VAL A 108 -8.38 10.20 6.73
C VAL A 108 -8.49 8.86 5.99
N PHE A 109 -9.49 8.03 6.32
CA PHE A 109 -9.66 6.74 5.67
C PHE A 109 -9.93 6.88 4.18
N PHE A 110 -10.91 7.68 3.78
CA PHE A 110 -11.24 7.80 2.37
C PHE A 110 -10.14 8.51 1.59
N THR A 111 -9.64 9.65 2.06
CA THR A 111 -8.64 10.42 1.32
C THR A 111 -7.32 9.67 1.19
N VAL A 112 -6.81 9.12 2.30
CA VAL A 112 -5.46 8.55 2.32
C VAL A 112 -5.46 7.06 1.98
N GLN A 113 -6.47 6.30 2.41
CA GLN A 113 -6.50 4.86 2.13
C GLN A 113 -7.15 4.56 0.78
N ILE A 114 -8.28 5.18 0.44
CA ILE A 114 -9.04 4.81 -0.76
C ILE A 114 -8.61 5.66 -1.96
N PHE A 115 -8.74 6.98 -1.88
CA PHE A 115 -8.46 7.87 -3.01
C PHE A 115 -6.99 7.79 -3.45
N TYR A 116 -6.03 7.91 -2.54
CA TYR A 116 -4.62 7.84 -2.89
C TYR A 116 -4.24 6.50 -3.54
N ASN A 117 -4.64 5.36 -2.96
CA ASN A 117 -4.31 4.04 -3.53
C ASN A 117 -4.98 3.82 -4.89
N ILE A 118 -6.21 4.28 -5.09
CA ILE A 118 -6.88 4.20 -6.39
C ILE A 118 -6.13 5.06 -7.42
N ILE A 119 -5.80 6.31 -7.10
CA ILE A 119 -5.12 7.22 -8.01
C ILE A 119 -3.75 6.66 -8.40
N VAL A 120 -2.93 6.27 -7.42
CA VAL A 120 -1.60 5.69 -7.67
C VAL A 120 -1.70 4.38 -8.45
N GLY A 121 -2.68 3.53 -8.12
CA GLY A 121 -2.95 2.29 -8.86
C GLY A 121 -3.29 2.52 -10.33
N VAL A 122 -4.18 3.47 -10.62
CA VAL A 122 -4.55 3.85 -11.99
C VAL A 122 -3.36 4.45 -12.73
N LEU A 123 -2.62 5.37 -12.10
CA LEU A 123 -1.40 5.96 -12.68
C LEU A 123 -0.35 4.89 -13.00
N SER A 124 -0.18 3.89 -12.12
CA SER A 124 0.74 2.77 -12.34
C SER A 124 0.36 1.96 -13.58
N ILE A 125 -0.93 1.67 -13.80
CA ILE A 125 -1.40 0.94 -15.00
C ILE A 125 -1.13 1.76 -16.26
N ILE A 126 -1.42 3.06 -16.23
CA ILE A 126 -1.18 3.96 -17.36
C ILE A 126 0.33 4.01 -17.69
N PHE A 127 1.17 4.21 -16.67
CA PHE A 127 2.62 4.27 -16.82
C PHE A 127 3.20 2.97 -17.37
N MET A 128 2.73 1.81 -16.85
CA MET A 128 3.12 0.50 -17.35
C MET A 128 2.75 0.32 -18.82
N ARG A 129 1.56 0.77 -19.27
CA ARG A 129 1.19 0.70 -20.69
C ARG A 129 2.11 1.54 -21.58
N PHE A 130 2.54 2.72 -21.13
CA PHE A 130 3.48 3.55 -21.87
C PHE A 130 4.87 2.91 -21.99
N MET A 131 5.39 2.34 -20.91
CA MET A 131 6.68 1.63 -20.93
C MET A 131 6.62 0.37 -21.79
N ASN A 132 5.55 -0.41 -21.67
CA ASN A 132 5.40 -1.68 -22.40
C ASN A 132 5.20 -1.46 -23.92
N ARG A 133 4.61 -0.33 -24.32
CA ARG A 133 4.46 0.04 -25.75
C ARG A 133 5.80 0.31 -26.43
N LYS A 134 6.76 0.92 -25.74
CA LYS A 134 8.12 1.14 -26.28
C LYS A 134 8.85 -0.17 -26.58
N LYS A 135 8.71 -1.15 -25.68
CA LYS A 135 9.39 -2.44 -25.80
C LYS A 135 8.85 -3.31 -26.95
N ILE A 136 7.54 -3.24 -27.24
CA ILE A 136 6.92 -4.00 -28.34
C ILE A 136 7.27 -3.42 -29.71
N SER A 137 7.39 -2.10 -29.85
CA SER A 137 7.82 -1.48 -31.11
C SER A 137 9.27 -1.80 -31.46
N GLU A 138 10.14 -1.90 -30.44
CA GLU A 138 11.56 -2.23 -30.61
C GLU A 138 11.73 -3.70 -31.02
N ASN A 139 11.05 -4.63 -30.33
CA ASN A 139 11.12 -6.06 -30.65
C ASN A 139 10.52 -6.45 -32.01
N ARG A 140 9.61 -5.65 -32.60
CA ARG A 140 8.98 -5.95 -33.91
C ARG A 140 9.84 -5.47 -35.10
N VAL A 141 10.84 -4.64 -34.83
CA VAL A 141 11.76 -4.14 -35.88
C VAL A 141 12.89 -5.15 -36.10
N GLU A 142 13.37 -5.84 -35.06
CA GLU A 142 14.47 -6.81 -35.16
C GLU A 142 14.14 -8.08 -35.97
N ASP A 143 12.93 -8.62 -35.85
CA ASP A 143 12.49 -9.82 -36.57
C ASP A 143 12.07 -9.52 -38.02
N GLY A 144 11.59 -8.30 -38.31
CA GLY A 144 11.33 -7.83 -39.68
C GLY A 144 12.62 -7.62 -40.48
N GLU A 145 13.62 -6.99 -39.89
CA GLU A 145 14.93 -6.77 -40.52
C GLU A 145 15.71 -8.09 -40.67
N SER A 146 15.61 -9.02 -39.71
CA SER A 146 16.22 -10.35 -39.84
C SER A 146 15.56 -11.21 -40.92
N ALA A 147 14.24 -11.11 -41.12
CA ALA A 147 13.53 -11.89 -42.14
C ALA A 147 13.76 -11.38 -43.58
N GLU A 148 13.94 -10.07 -43.75
CA GLU A 148 14.22 -9.44 -45.04
C GLU A 148 15.67 -9.70 -45.54
N ASN A 149 16.60 -9.94 -44.61
CA ASN A 149 18.01 -10.23 -44.91
C ASN A 149 18.32 -11.73 -45.10
N LEU A 150 17.31 -12.62 -45.06
CA LEU A 150 17.49 -14.05 -45.34
C LEU A 150 17.46 -14.32 -46.85
N ASP A 151 18.50 -15.00 -47.35
CA ASP A 151 18.61 -15.44 -48.74
C ASP A 151 17.33 -16.19 -49.19
N PRO A 152 16.69 -15.80 -50.32
CA PRO A 152 15.51 -16.46 -50.89
C PRO A 152 15.61 -17.99 -51.00
N SER A 153 16.84 -18.53 -51.12
CA SER A 153 17.09 -19.97 -51.14
C SER A 153 16.64 -20.69 -49.85
N VAL A 154 16.79 -20.04 -48.69
CA VAL A 154 16.46 -20.59 -47.36
C VAL A 154 14.95 -20.56 -47.09
N LEU A 155 14.25 -19.52 -47.55
CA LEU A 155 12.79 -19.40 -47.41
C LEU A 155 12.05 -20.50 -48.17
N SER A 156 12.58 -20.92 -49.32
CA SER A 156 11.99 -22.01 -50.13
C SER A 156 12.14 -23.40 -49.50
N ALA A 157 13.12 -23.59 -48.62
CA ALA A 157 13.40 -24.87 -47.95
C ALA A 157 12.53 -25.07 -46.70
N SER A 158 12.11 -24.00 -46.04
CA SER A 158 11.25 -24.06 -44.85
C SER A 158 9.76 -24.30 -45.17
N MET A 159 9.35 -24.16 -46.44
CA MET A 159 7.97 -24.31 -46.91
C MET A 159 7.65 -25.68 -47.53
N LYS A 160 8.57 -26.65 -47.41
CA LYS A 160 8.34 -28.07 -47.76
C LYS A 160 8.30 -28.92 -46.50
#